data_AF-A0A529Q4I9-F1
#
_entry.id   AF-A0A529Q4I9-F1
#
_cell.length_a   1.000
_cell.length_b   1.000
_cell.length_c   1.000
_cell.angle_alpha   90.00
_cell.angle_beta   90.00
_cell.angle_gamma   90.00
#
_symmetry.space_group_name_H-M   'P 1'
#
loop_
_entity.id
_entity.type
_entity.pdbx_description
1 polymer ?
#
loop_
_entity_poly.entity_id
_entity_poly.type
_entity_poly.pdbx_seq_one_letter_code
_entity_poly.pdbx_strand_id
1 'polypeptide(L)'
;IDAMLAFERALAEAEAELGVIPRDAGAAIVNALGSFRPDTAKLRAGVARDGVVVPELVGQVKAAVGAPHDAHVHFGATSQDVVDTSLVLRLRQAIDHIGLLLGENVVRLTGLELEFGERQFMAMTRMQPAIPITVTNRTASWRAPLER
;
A
#
# COMPACT_ATOMS: atom_id res chain seq x y z
N ILE A 1 -6.03 4.65 6.91
CA ILE A 1 -5.97 5.15 8.30
C ILE A 1 -4.99 4.32 9.08
N ASP A 2 -5.15 2.99 9.14
CA ASP A 2 -4.23 2.10 9.87
C ASP A 2 -2.76 2.30 9.51
N ALA A 3 -2.43 2.45 8.22
CA ALA A 3 -1.05 2.75 7.80
C ALA A 3 -0.53 4.12 8.30
N MET A 4 -1.41 5.12 8.46
CA MET A 4 -1.05 6.40 9.07
C MET A 4 -0.85 6.25 10.58
N LEU A 5 -1.69 5.46 11.27
CA LEU A 5 -1.50 5.15 12.69
C LEU A 5 -0.22 4.33 12.94
N ALA A 6 0.13 3.44 12.02
CA ALA A 6 1.40 2.70 12.05
C ALA A 6 2.60 3.64 11.88
N PHE A 7 2.49 4.67 11.02
CA PHE A 7 3.50 5.72 10.91
C PHE A 7 3.66 6.50 12.22
N GLU A 8 2.57 7.01 12.81
CA GLU A 8 2.64 7.76 14.08
C GLU A 8 3.21 6.92 15.23
N ARG A 9 2.86 5.63 15.30
CA ARG A 9 3.43 4.69 16.25
C ARG A 9 4.94 4.55 16.06
N ALA A 10 5.37 4.24 14.83
CA ALA A 10 6.77 4.01 14.53
C ALA A 10 7.62 5.28 14.72
N LEU A 11 7.05 6.45 14.41
CA LEU A 11 7.69 7.75 14.68
C LEU A 11 7.93 7.94 16.17
N ALA A 12 6.89 7.78 17.00
CA ALA A 12 7.02 7.94 18.45
C ALA A 12 7.99 6.92 19.08
N GLU A 13 8.00 5.67 18.58
CA GLU A 13 8.96 4.65 19.00
C GLU A 13 10.40 5.07 18.67
N ALA A 14 10.65 5.50 17.43
CA ALA A 14 11.98 5.93 16.98
C ALA A 14 12.46 7.20 17.72
N GLU A 15 11.59 8.19 17.89
CA GLU A 15 11.92 9.42 18.62
C GLU A 15 12.24 9.17 20.09
N ALA A 16 11.50 8.26 20.74
CA ALA A 16 11.76 7.88 22.13
C ALA A 16 13.05 7.05 22.28
N GLU A 17 13.34 6.18 21.31
CA GLU A 17 14.59 5.42 21.26
C GLU A 17 15.81 6.34 21.13
N LEU A 18 15.71 7.35 20.26
CA LEU A 18 16.76 8.33 20.00
C LEU A 18 16.82 9.47 21.03
N GLY A 19 15.88 9.52 21.99
CA GLY A 19 15.81 10.56 23.02
C GLY A 19 15.37 11.93 22.50
N VAL A 20 14.73 11.99 21.35
CA VAL A 20 14.10 13.21 20.78
C VAL A 20 12.88 13.61 21.59
N ILE A 21 12.08 12.62 22.02
CA ILE A 21 10.97 12.79 22.95
C ILE A 21 11.22 11.98 24.23
N PRO A 22 10.62 12.35 25.38
CA PRO A 22 10.67 11.55 26.59
C PRO A 22 10.15 10.12 26.37
N ARG A 23 10.80 9.12 26.99
CA ARG A 23 10.43 7.71 26.81
C ARG A 23 9.01 7.39 27.27
N ASP A 24 8.56 8.03 28.35
CA ASP A 24 7.20 7.93 28.86
C ASP A 24 6.18 8.55 27.89
N ALA A 25 6.53 9.64 27.20
CA ALA A 25 5.70 10.21 26.13
C ALA A 25 5.56 9.23 24.95
N GLY A 26 6.66 8.65 24.47
CA GLY A 26 6.62 7.61 23.43
C GLY A 26 5.73 6.43 23.83
N ALA A 27 5.91 5.92 25.05
CA ALA A 27 5.09 4.82 25.58
C ALA A 27 3.59 5.19 25.66
N ALA A 28 3.26 6.42 26.10
CA ALA A 28 1.88 6.89 26.16
C ALA A 28 1.22 6.96 24.77
N ILE A 29 1.93 7.48 23.76
CA ILE A 29 1.45 7.54 22.38
C ILE A 29 1.18 6.14 21.83
N VAL A 30 2.16 5.24 21.98
CA VAL A 30 2.09 3.84 21.52
C VAL A 30 0.91 3.10 22.15
N ASN A 31 0.68 3.30 23.45
CA ASN A 31 -0.43 2.71 24.19
C ASN A 31 -1.79 3.25 23.70
N ALA A 32 -1.93 4.58 23.56
CA ALA A 32 -3.17 5.20 23.09
C ALA A 32 -3.54 4.71 21.68
N LEU A 33 -2.55 4.60 20.79
CA LEU A 33 -2.75 4.11 19.42
C LEU A 33 -3.18 2.64 19.35
N GLY A 34 -2.87 1.81 20.35
CA GLY A 34 -3.22 0.39 20.37
C GLY A 34 -4.73 0.11 20.32
N SER A 35 -5.53 0.99 20.93
CA SER A 35 -7.00 0.90 20.93
C SER A 35 -7.69 2.06 20.20
N PHE A 36 -6.92 2.98 19.60
CA PHE A 36 -7.47 4.17 18.97
C PHE A 36 -8.42 3.82 17.82
N ARG A 37 -9.55 4.53 17.77
CA ARG A 37 -10.53 4.46 16.69
C ARG A 37 -10.90 5.89 16.29
N PRO A 38 -10.56 6.33 15.07
CA PRO A 38 -10.86 7.69 14.66
C PRO A 38 -12.35 7.88 14.39
N ASP A 39 -12.82 9.09 14.67
CA ASP A 39 -14.12 9.57 14.26
C ASP A 39 -14.05 9.97 12.78
N THR A 40 -14.51 9.08 11.91
CA THR A 40 -14.48 9.27 10.45
C THR A 40 -15.35 10.43 9.98
N ALA A 41 -16.41 10.78 10.72
CA ALA A 41 -17.26 11.92 10.36
C ALA A 41 -16.51 13.24 10.59
N LYS A 42 -15.81 13.35 11.72
CA LYS A 42 -14.92 14.48 11.99
C LYS A 42 -13.75 14.54 11.00
N LEU A 43 -13.12 13.41 10.70
CA LEU A 43 -12.06 13.36 9.66
C LEU A 43 -12.55 13.92 8.33
N ARG A 44 -13.76 13.55 7.89
CA ARG A 44 -14.36 14.09 6.66
C ARG A 44 -14.54 15.60 6.72
N ALA A 45 -15.05 16.12 7.82
CA ALA A 45 -15.21 17.57 8.02
C ALA A 45 -13.85 18.29 8.05
N GLY A 46 -12.84 17.68 8.69
CA GLY A 46 -11.46 18.18 8.72
C GLY A 46 -10.84 18.28 7.33
N VAL A 47 -10.98 17.24 6.50
CA VAL A 47 -10.51 17.27 5.09
C VAL A 47 -11.18 18.39 4.31
N ALA A 48 -12.48 18.62 4.49
CA ALA A 48 -13.18 19.71 3.80
C ALA A 48 -12.66 21.10 4.19
N ARG A 49 -12.14 21.25 5.41
CA ARG A 49 -11.59 22.51 5.94
C ARG A 49 -10.12 22.70 5.58
N ASP A 50 -9.31 21.67 5.76
CA ASP A 50 -7.84 21.75 5.72
C ASP A 50 -7.24 21.19 4.41
N GLY A 51 -8.06 20.58 3.56
CA GLY A 51 -7.63 19.92 2.31
C GLY A 51 -6.92 18.57 2.52
N VAL A 52 -6.55 18.23 3.76
CA VAL A 52 -5.85 17.01 4.15
C VAL A 52 -6.42 16.44 5.45
N VAL A 53 -6.27 15.13 5.64
CA VAL A 53 -6.87 14.40 6.79
C VAL A 53 -6.05 14.52 8.08
N VAL A 54 -4.78 14.88 7.96
CA VAL A 54 -3.79 14.74 9.03
C VAL A 54 -4.04 15.66 10.21
N PRO A 55 -4.35 16.97 10.05
CA PRO A 55 -4.58 17.85 11.20
C PRO A 55 -5.69 17.33 12.14
N GLU A 56 -6.81 16.88 11.56
CA GLU A 56 -7.91 16.31 12.32
C GLU A 56 -7.56 14.96 12.94
N LEU A 57 -6.87 14.07 12.20
CA LEU A 57 -6.43 12.78 12.72
C LEU A 57 -5.47 12.95 13.91
N VAL A 58 -4.46 13.81 13.77
CA VAL A 58 -3.49 14.13 14.83
C VAL A 58 -4.20 14.78 16.01
N GLY A 59 -5.17 15.68 15.78
CA GLY A 59 -5.99 16.25 16.84
C GLY A 59 -6.73 15.20 17.67
N GLN A 60 -7.32 14.20 17.00
CA GLN A 60 -7.98 13.09 17.69
C GLN A 60 -6.99 12.18 18.45
N VAL A 61 -5.81 11.93 17.89
CA VAL A 61 -4.76 11.15 18.58
C VAL A 61 -4.25 11.92 19.81
N LYS A 62 -4.00 13.22 19.70
CA LYS A 62 -3.61 14.09 20.83
C LYS A 62 -4.63 14.01 21.97
N ALA A 63 -5.92 14.08 21.64
CA ALA A 63 -6.99 13.93 22.61
C ALA A 63 -7.00 12.56 23.29
N ALA A 64 -6.65 11.48 22.57
CA ALA A 64 -6.57 10.13 23.11
C ALA A 64 -5.33 9.90 24.00
N VAL A 65 -4.21 10.55 23.69
CA VAL A 65 -2.97 10.49 24.49
C VAL A 65 -3.10 11.30 25.77
N GLY A 66 -3.65 12.51 25.68
CA GLY A 66 -3.84 13.41 26.81
C GLY A 66 -2.55 14.06 27.33
N ALA A 67 -2.71 15.10 28.14
CA ALA A 67 -1.59 15.80 28.77
C ALA A 67 -0.88 14.92 29.81
N PRO A 68 0.45 15.06 29.98
CA PRO A 68 1.33 16.03 29.32
C PRO A 68 1.94 15.53 27.99
N HIS A 69 1.57 14.34 27.51
CA HIS A 69 2.26 13.66 26.42
C HIS A 69 1.74 14.01 25.02
N ASP A 70 0.53 14.54 24.91
CA ASP A 70 -0.13 14.95 23.66
C ASP A 70 0.71 15.91 22.80
N ALA A 71 1.52 16.77 23.42
CA ALA A 71 2.41 17.70 22.72
C ALA A 71 3.45 17.01 21.80
N HIS A 72 3.77 15.74 22.07
CA HIS A 72 4.77 14.97 21.32
C HIS A 72 4.16 14.15 20.17
N VAL A 73 2.83 14.12 20.03
CA VAL A 73 2.19 13.44 18.89
C VAL A 73 2.51 14.20 17.60
N HIS A 74 2.94 13.46 16.57
CA HIS A 74 3.31 14.00 15.26
C HIS A 74 4.45 15.03 15.33
N PHE A 75 5.34 14.90 16.31
CA PHE A 75 6.48 15.80 16.47
C PHE A 75 7.43 15.67 15.26
N GLY A 76 7.96 16.79 14.77
CA GLY A 76 8.90 16.81 13.65
C GLY A 76 8.35 16.44 12.26
N ALA A 77 7.15 15.87 12.16
CA ALA A 77 6.53 15.43 10.91
C ALA A 77 5.57 16.47 10.32
N THR A 78 5.33 16.33 9.02
CA THR A 78 4.35 17.10 8.26
C THR A 78 3.21 16.19 7.77
N SER A 79 2.13 16.82 7.28
CA SER A 79 1.01 16.08 6.68
C SER A 79 1.43 15.20 5.49
N GLN A 80 2.45 15.61 4.74
CA GLN A 80 2.91 14.85 3.59
C GLN A 80 3.66 13.58 4.03
N ASP A 81 4.47 13.64 5.08
CA ASP A 81 5.27 12.50 5.56
C ASP A 81 4.39 11.30 5.90
N VAL A 82 3.30 11.54 6.64
CA VAL A 82 2.35 10.48 7.02
C VAL A 82 1.49 10.00 5.85
N VAL A 83 1.09 10.90 4.94
CA VAL A 83 0.25 10.54 3.78
C VAL A 83 1.04 9.70 2.78
N ASP A 84 2.24 10.15 2.41
CA ASP A 84 3.09 9.46 1.43
C ASP A 84 3.61 8.15 2.00
N THR A 85 4.02 8.11 3.27
CA THR A 85 4.43 6.84 3.90
C THR A 85 3.26 5.85 3.97
N SER A 86 2.06 6.32 4.33
CA SER A 86 0.84 5.48 4.31
C SER A 86 0.50 4.98 2.91
N LEU A 87 0.74 5.77 1.85
CA LEU A 87 0.58 5.33 0.48
C LEU A 87 1.60 4.22 0.14
N VAL A 88 2.89 4.43 0.40
CA VAL A 88 3.95 3.46 0.09
C VAL A 88 3.74 2.14 0.85
N LEU A 89 3.35 2.18 2.12
CA LEU A 89 3.07 0.97 2.90
C LEU A 89 1.94 0.11 2.30
N ARG A 90 0.90 0.76 1.76
CA ARG A 90 -0.21 0.07 1.10
C ARG A 90 0.14 -0.36 -0.32
N LEU A 91 0.92 0.45 -1.05
CA LEU A 91 1.41 0.10 -2.39
C LEU A 91 2.31 -1.14 -2.34
N ARG A 92 3.17 -1.27 -1.31
CA ARG A 92 3.98 -2.49 -1.12
C ARG A 92 3.10 -3.74 -1.09
N GLN A 93 2.06 -3.75 -0.24
CA GLN A 93 1.14 -4.88 -0.12
C GLN A 93 0.36 -5.14 -1.42
N ALA A 94 -0.04 -4.08 -2.11
CA ALA A 94 -0.74 -4.19 -3.40
C ALA A 94 0.18 -4.77 -4.49
N ILE A 95 1.44 -4.35 -4.55
CA ILE A 95 2.44 -4.86 -5.48
C ILE A 95 2.73 -6.33 -5.21
N ASP A 96 2.87 -6.74 -3.95
CA ASP A 96 3.05 -8.15 -3.57
C ASP A 96 1.87 -8.99 -4.09
N HIS A 97 0.63 -8.51 -3.91
CA HIS A 97 -0.56 -9.20 -4.40
C HIS A 97 -0.64 -9.26 -5.93
N ILE A 98 -0.32 -8.15 -6.62
CA ILE A 98 -0.26 -8.11 -8.09
C ILE A 98 0.80 -9.09 -8.60
N GLY A 99 1.96 -9.18 -7.95
CA GLY A 99 3.02 -10.13 -8.28
C GLY A 99 2.55 -11.58 -8.20
N LEU A 100 1.77 -11.93 -7.18
CA LEU A 100 1.15 -13.26 -7.07
C LEU A 100 0.21 -13.55 -8.24
N LEU A 101 -0.66 -12.60 -8.58
CA LEU A 101 -1.60 -12.74 -9.70
C LEU A 101 -0.87 -12.87 -11.04
N LEU A 102 0.21 -12.12 -11.24
CA LEU A 102 1.07 -12.24 -12.43
C LEU A 102 1.68 -13.64 -12.52
N GLY A 103 2.25 -14.15 -11.42
CA GLY A 103 2.79 -15.50 -11.34
C GLY A 103 1.75 -16.58 -11.66
N GLU A 104 0.53 -16.45 -11.13
CA GLU A 104 -0.56 -17.37 -11.45
C GLU A 104 -0.92 -17.36 -12.94
N ASN A 105 -0.95 -16.18 -13.58
CA ASN A 105 -1.23 -16.07 -15.01
C ASN A 105 -0.11 -16.71 -15.85
N VAL A 106 1.15 -16.52 -15.47
CA VAL A 106 2.29 -17.19 -16.12
C VAL A 106 2.13 -18.71 -16.05
N VAL A 107 1.83 -19.26 -14.85
CA VAL A 107 1.60 -20.71 -14.67
C VAL A 107 0.46 -21.22 -15.55
N ARG A 108 -0.67 -20.48 -15.62
CA ARG A 108 -1.81 -20.87 -16.45
C ARG A 108 -1.47 -20.85 -17.95
N LEU A 109 -0.71 -19.85 -18.41
CA LEU A 109 -0.27 -19.77 -19.81
C LEU A 109 0.72 -20.90 -20.15
N THR A 110 1.63 -21.23 -19.24
CA THR A 110 2.50 -22.41 -19.39
C THR A 110 1.70 -23.70 -19.44
N GLY A 111 0.62 -23.82 -18.66
CA GLY A 111 -0.31 -24.95 -18.75
C GLY A 111 -0.94 -25.11 -20.13
N LEU A 112 -1.38 -24.01 -20.76
CA LEU A 112 -1.91 -24.03 -22.13
C LEU A 112 -0.84 -24.43 -23.16
N GLU A 113 0.41 -24.01 -22.95
CA GLU A 113 1.55 -24.40 -23.79
C GLU A 113 1.82 -25.91 -23.70
N LEU A 114 1.74 -26.50 -22.51
CA LEU A 114 1.92 -27.93 -22.31
C LEU A 114 0.77 -28.75 -22.92
N GLU A 115 -0.48 -28.29 -22.79
CA GLU A 115 -1.65 -29.04 -23.26
C GLU A 115 -1.86 -28.93 -24.77
N PHE A 116 -1.58 -27.76 -25.35
CA PHE A 116 -1.97 -27.43 -26.72
C PHE A 116 -0.84 -26.96 -27.61
N GLY A 117 0.40 -26.89 -27.10
CA GLY A 117 1.48 -26.14 -27.71
C GLY A 117 1.73 -26.43 -29.19
N GLU A 118 1.75 -27.71 -29.58
CA GLU A 118 2.01 -28.14 -30.96
C GLU A 118 0.83 -27.96 -31.91
N ARG A 119 -0.39 -27.67 -31.40
CA ARG A 119 -1.57 -27.49 -32.25
C ARG A 119 -1.38 -26.27 -33.16
N GLN A 120 -1.68 -26.44 -34.44
CA GLN A 120 -1.58 -25.37 -35.43
C GLN A 120 -2.92 -24.65 -35.61
N PHE A 121 -2.85 -23.35 -35.88
CA PHE A 121 -3.99 -22.54 -36.29
C PHE A 121 -3.56 -21.41 -37.22
N MET A 122 -4.52 -20.86 -37.98
CA MET A 122 -4.28 -19.75 -38.89
C MET A 122 -3.92 -18.48 -38.11
N ALA A 123 -2.75 -17.89 -38.36
CA ALA A 123 -2.40 -16.61 -37.76
C ALA A 123 -3.22 -15.46 -38.39
N MET A 124 -3.29 -14.34 -37.67
CA MET A 124 -3.91 -13.10 -38.16
C MET A 124 -2.91 -11.96 -38.07
N THR A 125 -2.64 -11.29 -39.19
CA THR A 125 -1.80 -10.09 -39.25
C THR A 125 -2.58 -8.96 -39.91
N ARG A 126 -2.64 -7.77 -39.27
CA ARG A 126 -3.47 -6.64 -39.74
C ARG A 126 -4.92 -7.05 -40.09
N MET A 127 -5.51 -7.89 -39.23
CA MET A 127 -6.87 -8.43 -39.37
C MET A 127 -7.10 -9.30 -40.61
N GLN A 128 -6.05 -9.84 -41.23
CA GLN A 128 -6.12 -10.75 -42.37
C GLN A 128 -5.47 -12.10 -42.06
N PRO A 129 -5.95 -13.22 -42.65
CA PRO A 129 -5.29 -14.52 -42.54
C PRO A 129 -3.82 -14.46 -43.00
N ALA A 130 -2.94 -15.07 -42.22
CA ALA A 130 -1.52 -15.21 -42.51
C ALA A 130 -1.11 -16.70 -42.45
N ILE A 131 0.18 -17.03 -42.56
CA ILE A 131 0.62 -18.43 -42.47
C ILE A 131 0.24 -19.07 -41.12
N PRO A 132 -0.02 -20.40 -41.07
CA PRO A 132 -0.29 -21.09 -39.82
C PRO A 132 0.86 -20.97 -38.82
N ILE A 133 0.52 -20.88 -37.53
CA ILE A 133 1.45 -20.90 -36.40
C ILE A 133 1.01 -21.93 -35.38
N THR A 134 1.86 -22.22 -34.39
CA THR A 134 1.51 -23.08 -33.25
C THR A 134 0.85 -22.27 -32.12
N VAL A 135 0.10 -22.94 -31.24
CA VAL A 135 -0.43 -22.32 -30.01
C VAL A 135 0.72 -21.72 -29.18
N THR A 136 1.84 -22.44 -29.03
CA THR A 136 3.00 -21.92 -28.30
C THR A 136 3.54 -20.62 -28.88
N ASN A 137 3.59 -20.45 -30.21
CA ASN A 137 4.02 -19.18 -30.81
C ASN A 137 3.13 -18.01 -30.35
N ARG A 138 1.82 -18.24 -30.17
CA ARG A 138 0.88 -17.21 -29.72
C ARG A 138 0.95 -16.98 -28.21
N THR A 139 0.87 -18.04 -27.41
CA THR A 139 0.84 -17.92 -25.95
C THR A 139 2.16 -17.37 -25.39
N ALA A 140 3.30 -17.70 -26.00
CA ALA A 140 4.59 -17.14 -25.62
C ALA A 140 4.61 -15.61 -25.76
N SER A 141 3.92 -15.05 -26.77
CA SER A 141 3.80 -13.59 -26.94
C SER A 141 2.94 -12.92 -25.86
N TRP A 142 2.09 -13.69 -25.18
CA TRP A 142 1.30 -13.24 -24.03
C TRP A 142 2.05 -13.43 -22.72
N ARG A 143 2.74 -14.56 -22.55
CA ARG A 143 3.45 -14.93 -21.32
C ARG A 143 4.72 -14.12 -21.12
N ALA A 144 5.58 -14.03 -22.13
CA ALA A 144 6.90 -13.40 -22.00
C ALA A 144 6.86 -11.94 -21.52
N PRO A 145 5.86 -11.10 -21.88
CA PRO A 145 5.71 -9.77 -21.28
C PRO A 145 5.31 -9.74 -19.81
N LEU A 146 4.66 -10.79 -19.28
CA LEU A 146 4.29 -10.88 -17.87
C LEU A 146 5.47 -11.31 -16.98
N GLU A 147 6.48 -11.95 -17.57
CA GLU A 147 7.69 -12.42 -16.88
C GLU A 147 8.80 -11.35 -16.79
N ARG A 148 8.69 -10.25 -17.56
CA ARG A 148 9.65 -9.14 -17.57
C ARG A 148 9.30 -8.11 -16.52
#